data_AF-A0A550H3J1-F1
#
_entry.id   AF-A0A550H3J1-F1
#
_cell.length_a   1.000
_cell.length_b   1.000
_cell.length_c   1.000
_cell.angle_alpha   90.00
_cell.angle_beta   90.00
_cell.angle_gamma   90.00
#
_symmetry.space_group_name_H-M   'P 1'
#
loop_
_entity.id
_entity.type
_entity.pdbx_description
1 polymer ?
#
loop_
_entity_poly.entity_id
_entity_poly.type
_entity_poly.pdbx_seq_one_letter_code
_entity_poly.pdbx_strand_id
1 'polypeptide(L)' 'MGRIDKGVSCSVSGCNREAVRSLSTGKAKSSGLNVSISEKRVYVCKDHYKEFKKKTKKDKTIDKWRYGT' A
#
# COMPACT_ATOMS: atom_id res chain seq x y z
N MET A 1 11.87 -3.01 -13.24
CA MET A 1 10.69 -3.09 -12.36
C MET A 1 9.38 -2.84 -13.14
N GLY A 2 9.00 -3.74 -14.06
CA GLY A 2 7.67 -3.82 -14.71
C GLY A 2 6.91 -2.49 -14.95
N ARG A 3 5.61 -2.45 -14.62
CA ARG A 3 4.71 -1.29 -14.84
C ARG A 3 5.12 0.00 -14.11
N ILE A 4 5.97 -0.05 -13.09
CA ILE A 4 6.45 1.14 -12.37
C ILE A 4 7.48 1.90 -13.20
N ASP A 5 8.35 1.17 -13.89
CA ASP A 5 9.33 1.72 -14.84
C ASP A 5 8.65 2.45 -16.02
N LYS A 6 7.40 2.07 -16.33
CA LYS A 6 6.56 2.72 -17.34
C LYS A 6 5.86 4.00 -16.86
N GLY A 7 6.15 4.48 -15.65
CA GLY A 7 5.55 5.72 -15.12
C GLY A 7 4.11 5.57 -14.64
N VAL A 8 3.79 4.47 -13.93
CA VAL A 8 2.44 4.31 -13.36
C VAL A 8 2.19 5.29 -12.21
N SER A 9 1.01 5.90 -12.23
CA SER A 9 0.56 6.82 -11.19
C SER A 9 0.09 6.09 -9.92
N CYS A 10 0.09 6.81 -8.80
CA CYS A 10 -0.41 6.31 -7.54
C CYS A 10 -1.91 5.99 -7.64
N SER A 11 -2.30 4.77 -7.30
CA SER A 11 -3.69 4.28 -7.35
C SER A 11 -4.56 4.78 -6.17
N VAL A 12 -4.06 5.72 -5.37
CA VAL A 12 -4.75 6.26 -4.20
C VAL A 12 -5.62 7.42 -4.64
N SER A 13 -6.91 7.42 -4.27
CA SER A 13 -7.82 8.51 -4.60
C SER A 13 -7.27 9.87 -4.14
N GLY A 14 -7.12 10.80 -5.08
CA GLY A 14 -6.54 12.12 -4.84
C GLY A 14 -5.00 12.18 -4.93
N CYS A 15 -4.33 11.12 -5.38
CA CYS A 15 -2.89 11.14 -5.58
C CYS A 15 -2.49 11.03 -7.05
N ASN A 16 -1.83 12.05 -7.57
CA ASN A 16 -1.27 12.04 -8.92
C ASN A 16 0.24 11.76 -8.95
N ARG A 17 0.85 11.43 -7.80
CA ARG A 17 2.30 11.19 -7.71
C ARG A 17 2.69 9.89 -8.40
N GLU A 18 3.93 9.83 -8.89
CA GLU A 18 4.51 8.60 -9.44
C GLU A 18 4.55 7.49 -8.38
N ALA A 19 4.08 6.30 -8.76
CA ALA A 19 4.15 5.16 -7.89
C ALA A 19 5.58 4.60 -7.88
N VAL A 20 6.08 4.29 -6.69
CA VAL A 20 7.43 3.73 -6.51
C VAL A 20 7.39 2.28 -6.06
N ARG A 21 6.23 1.81 -5.59
CA ARG A 21 6.04 0.43 -5.10
C ARG A 21 4.65 -0.11 -5.42
N SER A 22 4.59 -1.42 -5.56
CA SER A 22 3.34 -2.18 -5.61
C SER A 22 3.03 -2.82 -4.26
N LEU A 23 1.79 -2.71 -3.80
CA LEU A 23 1.20 -3.37 -2.64
C LEU A 23 0.08 -4.32 -3.08
N SER A 24 -0.24 -5.32 -2.28
CA SER A 24 -1.44 -6.13 -2.50
C SER A 24 -2.69 -5.36 -2.05
N THR A 25 -3.80 -5.53 -2.76
CA THR A 25 -5.10 -4.91 -2.43
C THR A 25 -5.56 -5.15 -1.01
N GLY A 26 -5.38 -6.37 -0.49
CA GLY A 26 -5.76 -6.70 0.89
C GLY A 26 -5.05 -5.83 1.93
N LYS A 27 -3.75 -5.58 1.74
CA LYS A 27 -2.98 -4.69 2.61
C LYS A 27 -3.43 -3.24 2.47
N ALA A 28 -3.59 -2.76 1.24
CA ALA A 28 -4.05 -1.39 0.99
C ALA A 28 -5.44 -1.12 1.61
N LYS A 29 -6.41 -2.02 1.43
CA LYS A 29 -7.73 -1.93 2.08
C LYS A 29 -7.64 -1.99 3.61
N SER A 30 -6.85 -2.91 4.17
CA SER A 30 -6.67 -3.04 5.62
C SER A 30 -6.08 -1.78 6.26
N SER A 31 -5.22 -1.05 5.54
CA SER A 31 -4.68 0.24 6.01
C SER A 31 -5.62 1.45 5.86
N GLY A 32 -6.82 1.24 5.31
CA GLY A 32 -7.77 2.31 5.01
C GLY A 32 -7.34 3.20 3.84
N LEU A 33 -6.41 2.75 2.99
CA LEU A 33 -6.13 3.43 1.72
C LEU A 33 -7.27 3.11 0.77
N ASN A 34 -8.00 4.15 0.37
CA ASN A 34 -9.08 4.03 -0.60
C ASN A 34 -8.46 3.94 -2.01
N VAL A 35 -8.30 2.70 -2.47
CA VAL A 35 -7.70 2.37 -3.76
C VAL A 35 -8.79 1.75 -4.63
N SER A 36 -9.17 2.47 -5.69
CA SER A 36 -10.31 2.13 -6.55
C SER A 36 -10.01 1.01 -7.56
N ILE A 37 -8.84 0.37 -7.49
CA ILE A 37 -8.39 -0.55 -8.53
C ILE A 37 -8.62 -2.00 -8.10
N SER A 38 -9.47 -2.70 -8.88
CA SER A 38 -9.78 -4.14 -8.82
C SER A 38 -8.64 -5.05 -9.30
N GLU A 39 -7.42 -4.53 -9.46
CA GLU A 39 -6.25 -5.34 -9.82
C GLU A 39 -5.65 -5.98 -8.57
N LYS A 40 -5.02 -7.16 -8.73
CA LYS A 40 -4.36 -7.87 -7.62
C LYS A 40 -3.23 -7.07 -6.94
N ARG A 41 -2.75 -6.00 -7.60
CA ARG A 41 -1.67 -5.11 -7.14
C ARG A 41 -2.08 -3.65 -7.28
N VAL A 42 -1.78 -2.89 -6.22
CA VAL A 42 -2.04 -1.47 -6.04
C VAL A 42 -0.72 -0.73 -6.07
N TYR A 43 -0.61 0.33 -6.87
CA TYR A 43 0.61 1.12 -6.97
C TYR A 43 0.54 2.32 -6.04
N VAL A 44 1.57 2.51 -5.22
CA VAL A 44 1.65 3.60 -4.23
C VAL A 44 2.93 4.40 -4.37
N CYS A 45 2.81 5.71 -4.15
CA CYS A 45 3.95 6.61 -4.03
C CYS A 45 4.65 6.43 -2.67
N LYS A 46 5.85 7.03 -2.53
CA LYS A 46 6.70 6.90 -1.33
C LYS A 46 6.00 7.38 -0.05
N ASP A 47 5.17 8.41 -0.19
CA ASP A 47 4.45 9.06 0.91
C ASP A 47 3.31 8.18 1.43
N HIS A 48 2.46 7.68 0.53
CA HIS A 48 1.41 6.72 0.87
C HIS A 48 1.95 5.42 1.44
N TYR A 49 3.12 4.97 0.97
CA TYR A 49 3.79 3.84 1.57
C TYR A 49 4.25 4.12 3.02
N LYS A 50 4.64 5.36 3.33
CA LYS A 50 5.06 5.78 4.68
C LYS A 50 3.86 5.83 5.64
N GLU A 51 2.74 6.40 5.18
CA GLU A 51 1.46 6.45 5.90
C GLU A 51 0.89 5.04 6.13
N PHE A 52 0.91 4.20 5.10
CA PHE A 52 0.61 2.78 5.18
C PHE A 52 1.44 2.09 6.28
N LYS A 53 2.78 2.29 6.24
CA LYS A 53 3.69 1.65 7.18
C LYS A 53 3.47 2.11 8.61
N LYS A 54 3.10 3.38 8.84
CA LYS A 54 2.76 3.89 10.18
C LYS A 54 1.47 3.26 10.71
N LYS A 55 0.39 3.25 9.92
CA LYS A 55 -0.91 2.66 10.32
C LYS A 55 -0.79 1.17 10.61
N THR A 56 -0.13 0.42 9.73
CA THR A 56 0.06 -1.02 9.89
C THR A 56 1.16 -1.39 10.90
N LYS A 57 1.94 -0.43 11.45
CA LYS A 57 2.99 -0.74 12.43
C LYS A 57 2.42 -1.34 13.71
N LYS A 58 1.35 -0.73 14.24
CA LYS A 58 0.66 -1.20 15.45
C LYS A 58 -0.02 -2.54 15.21
N ASP A 59 -0.68 -2.67 14.05
CA ASP A 59 -1.38 -3.89 13.63
C ASP A 59 -0.42 -5.10 13.54
N LYS A 60 0.75 -4.90 12.94
CA LYS A 60 1.82 -5.91 12.89
C LYS A 60 2.38 -6.30 14.25
N THR A 61 2.45 -5.36 15.18
CA THR A 61 2.89 -5.68 16.54
C THR A 61 1.85 -6.56 17.22
N ILE A 62 0.57 -6.22 17.13
CA ILE A 62 -0.51 -7.05 17.69
C ILE A 62 -0.57 -8.43 17.05
N ASP A 63 -0.46 -8.52 15.72
CA ASP A 63 -0.39 -9.78 14.97
C ASP A 63 0.80 -10.64 15.43
N LYS A 64 1.98 -10.03 15.57
CA LYS A 64 3.19 -10.73 16.05
C LYS A 64 3.07 -11.22 17.49
N TRP A 65 2.28 -10.56 18.33
CA TRP A 65 2.01 -11.00 19.70
C TRP A 65 0.95 -12.11 19.73
N ARG A 66 0.03 -12.13 18.75
CA ARG A 66 -1.02 -13.15 18.63
C ARG A 66 -0.53 -14.48 18.09
N TYR A 67 0.42 -14.47 17.15
CA TYR A 67 1.02 -15.68 16.57
C TYR A 67 2.34 -16.08 17.25
N GLY A 68 2.51 -15.72 18.52
CA GLY A 68 3.72 -16.01 19.29
C GLY A 68 4.00 -17.52 19.41
N THR A 69 4.92 -17.99 18.58
CA THR A 69 6.00 -18.90 18.99
C THR A 69 7.30 -18.11 18.93
#